data_AF-A0A2M7KC05-F1
#
_entry.id   AF-A0A2M7KC05-F1
#
_cell.length_a   1.000
_cell.length_b   1.000
_cell.length_c   1.000
_cell.angle_alpha   90.00
_cell.angle_beta   90.00
_cell.angle_gamma   90.00
#
_symmetry.space_group_name_H-M   'P 1'
#
loop_
_entity.id
_entity.type
_entity.pdbx_description
1 polymer ?
#
loop_
_entity_poly.entity_id
_entity_poly.type
_entity_poly.pdbx_seq_one_letter_code
_entity_poly.pdbx_strand_id
1 'polypeptide(L)'
;VGVDFFEGPYMDAYIVNGDTVDRGTAWNTLTNPPTLDINSPYIHNGCINGLNFGDGVINNERWGMRRFMYHRNSGAFYGDPETAVEYYNYLIGKWRNGTWATYGGTGYDGTVPSNFMYPYNTDPSGWGTGIPQAPWPPTMPYNNGPQDDMRIIQSAGPFTLTPGMTNDITVGMVWARATSGGATASIPELQRADDKAQRLFDVCFRIVDGPNAPELDIIELDKELIFHISNVKGSNNYQNTPEDYKELDPFIVCPTSNPTCDNYFTFQGYQVFQLKDESSSVTDIENPDKARLVFQCDIKDTVSRIINFEFDNQLGVSVPKLKVEGKNTGIQHSFTLTEDAFSAGDKRLVNHKTYYYIAIAYGYNNYKAYNPEDPNSLDGQKKPYLPSRSGVSGAIATYAAIPHIT
;
A
#
# COMPACT_ATOMS: atom_id res chain seq x y z
N VAL A 1 12.07 0.15 -14.78
CA VAL A 1 10.66 0.57 -14.88
C VAL A 1 9.87 -0.67 -15.21
N GLY A 2 8.73 -0.87 -14.55
CA GLY A 2 7.73 -1.89 -14.84
C GLY A 2 6.43 -1.21 -15.24
N VAL A 3 5.61 -1.95 -15.98
CA VAL A 3 4.28 -1.50 -16.41
C VAL A 3 3.30 -2.61 -16.07
N ASP A 4 2.29 -2.29 -15.27
CA ASP A 4 1.30 -3.24 -14.76
C ASP A 4 -0.13 -2.79 -15.10
N PHE A 5 -1.01 -3.76 -15.35
CA PHE A 5 -2.42 -3.55 -15.62
C PHE A 5 -3.21 -3.71 -14.34
N PHE A 6 -3.39 -2.61 -13.62
CA PHE A 6 -4.23 -2.60 -12.42
C PHE A 6 -5.69 -2.84 -12.76
N GLU A 7 -6.18 -2.26 -13.86
CA GLU A 7 -7.53 -2.46 -14.37
C GLU A 7 -7.49 -2.45 -15.89
N GLY A 8 -7.78 -3.60 -16.50
CA GLY A 8 -7.89 -3.67 -17.95
C GLY A 8 -9.34 -3.59 -18.44
N PRO A 9 -9.53 -3.75 -19.75
CA PRO A 9 -10.81 -3.57 -20.38
C PRO A 9 -11.81 -4.66 -19.96
N TYR A 10 -13.09 -4.32 -19.90
CA TYR A 10 -14.17 -5.30 -19.79
C TYR A 10 -14.05 -6.43 -20.82
N MET A 11 -14.36 -7.63 -20.38
CA MET A 11 -14.49 -8.80 -21.24
C MET A 11 -15.86 -8.81 -21.93
N ASP A 12 -15.92 -9.46 -23.09
CA ASP A 12 -17.21 -9.78 -23.69
C ASP A 12 -17.99 -10.77 -22.80
N ALA A 13 -19.30 -10.60 -22.78
CA ALA A 13 -20.22 -11.40 -21.97
C ALA A 13 -19.99 -12.90 -22.18
N TYR A 14 -19.97 -13.65 -21.08
CA TYR A 14 -19.76 -15.09 -21.12
C TYR A 14 -21.09 -15.82 -21.17
N ILE A 15 -21.36 -16.52 -22.28
CA ILE A 15 -22.64 -17.17 -22.54
C ILE A 15 -22.47 -18.68 -22.40
N VAL A 16 -23.22 -19.28 -21.47
CA VAL A 16 -23.30 -20.74 -21.27
C VAL A 16 -24.75 -21.17 -21.41
N ASN A 17 -25.03 -22.08 -22.34
CA ASN A 17 -26.39 -22.59 -22.63
C ASN A 17 -27.43 -21.49 -22.95
N GLY A 18 -26.99 -20.34 -23.45
CA GLY A 18 -27.86 -19.21 -23.80
C GLY A 18 -28.01 -18.15 -22.72
N ASP A 19 -27.49 -18.39 -21.51
CA ASP A 19 -27.53 -17.44 -20.40
C ASP A 19 -26.16 -16.79 -20.19
N THR A 20 -26.18 -15.51 -19.84
CA THR A 20 -24.98 -14.81 -19.37
C THR A 20 -24.66 -15.25 -17.96
N VAL A 21 -23.42 -15.68 -17.73
CA VAL A 21 -22.96 -16.19 -16.43
C VAL A 21 -21.65 -15.52 -16.03
N ASP A 22 -21.44 -15.41 -14.72
CA ASP A 22 -20.15 -15.02 -14.13
C ASP A 22 -19.07 -16.06 -14.49
N ARG A 23 -17.88 -15.58 -14.84
CA ARG A 23 -16.71 -16.41 -15.11
C ARG A 23 -16.05 -16.79 -13.79
N GLY A 24 -16.01 -18.09 -13.50
CA GLY A 24 -15.34 -18.61 -12.32
C GLY A 24 -13.87 -18.21 -12.19
N THR A 25 -13.32 -18.30 -10.98
CA THR A 25 -11.96 -17.90 -10.66
C THR A 25 -11.07 -19.08 -10.27
N ALA A 26 -9.77 -18.98 -10.57
CA ALA A 26 -8.75 -19.88 -10.05
C ALA A 26 -8.21 -19.42 -8.68
N TRP A 27 -8.63 -18.25 -8.19
CA TRP A 27 -8.23 -17.73 -6.89
C TRP A 27 -9.13 -18.24 -5.77
N ASN A 28 -8.51 -18.78 -4.73
CA ASN A 28 -9.17 -19.09 -3.48
C ASN A 28 -9.22 -17.83 -2.60
N THR A 29 -10.38 -17.18 -2.59
CA THR A 29 -10.66 -15.96 -1.82
C THR A 29 -10.93 -16.21 -0.34
N LEU A 30 -11.01 -17.47 0.10
CA LEU A 30 -11.12 -17.81 1.54
C LEU A 30 -9.80 -17.66 2.28
N THR A 31 -8.68 -17.47 1.55
CA THR A 31 -7.35 -17.19 2.11
C THR A 31 -7.04 -15.71 2.02
N ASN A 32 -6.27 -15.18 2.98
CA ASN A 32 -5.78 -13.80 2.95
C ASN A 32 -4.25 -13.78 3.10
N PRO A 33 -3.47 -13.44 2.05
CA PRO A 33 -3.94 -13.07 0.71
C PRO A 33 -4.57 -14.26 -0.03
N PRO A 34 -5.39 -14.03 -1.07
CA PRO A 34 -5.92 -15.08 -1.94
C PRO A 34 -4.80 -15.96 -2.51
N THR A 35 -5.06 -17.26 -2.64
CA THR A 35 -4.10 -18.23 -3.17
C THR A 35 -4.56 -18.78 -4.51
N LEU A 36 -3.64 -18.92 -5.46
CA LEU A 36 -3.95 -19.42 -6.81
C LEU A 36 -4.01 -20.95 -6.81
N ASP A 37 -5.14 -21.52 -7.22
CA ASP A 37 -5.25 -22.94 -7.56
C ASP A 37 -4.82 -23.18 -9.01
N ILE A 38 -3.58 -23.60 -9.17
CA ILE A 38 -2.97 -23.95 -10.46
C ILE A 38 -3.71 -25.07 -11.22
N ASN A 39 -4.47 -25.91 -10.51
CA ASN A 39 -5.21 -27.03 -11.12
C ASN A 39 -6.68 -26.65 -11.40
N SER A 40 -7.08 -25.41 -11.13
CA SER A 40 -8.45 -24.96 -11.36
C SER A 40 -8.81 -25.05 -12.85
N PRO A 41 -10.03 -25.49 -13.19
CA PRO A 41 -10.51 -25.45 -14.58
C PRO A 41 -10.58 -24.02 -15.15
N TYR A 42 -10.50 -23.00 -14.29
CA TYR A 42 -10.54 -21.59 -14.66
C TYR A 42 -9.15 -20.99 -14.92
N ILE A 43 -8.05 -21.74 -14.71
CA ILE A 43 -6.68 -21.21 -14.77
C ILE A 43 -6.32 -20.52 -16.10
N HIS A 44 -6.98 -20.88 -17.20
CA HIS A 44 -6.74 -20.29 -18.53
C HIS A 44 -7.78 -19.25 -18.98
N ASN A 45 -8.76 -18.88 -18.14
CA ASN A 45 -9.86 -18.00 -18.56
C ASN A 45 -9.54 -16.50 -18.47
N GLY A 46 -8.39 -16.12 -17.88
CA GLY A 46 -7.98 -14.73 -17.69
C GLY A 46 -7.96 -14.25 -16.25
N CYS A 47 -8.45 -15.04 -15.29
CA CYS A 47 -8.56 -14.64 -13.88
C CYS A 47 -7.22 -14.46 -13.15
N ILE A 48 -6.08 -14.94 -13.69
CA ILE A 48 -4.78 -14.87 -13.01
C ILE A 48 -4.36 -13.41 -12.77
N ASN A 49 -4.59 -12.52 -13.74
CA ASN A 49 -4.23 -11.11 -13.66
C ASN A 49 -5.38 -10.18 -14.07
N GLY A 50 -6.60 -10.71 -14.17
CA GLY A 50 -7.81 -9.95 -14.44
C GLY A 50 -8.64 -9.74 -13.18
N LEU A 51 -9.64 -8.87 -13.24
CA LEU A 51 -10.47 -8.49 -12.10
C LEU A 51 -11.88 -9.08 -12.18
N ASN A 52 -12.52 -9.17 -11.01
CA ASN A 52 -13.94 -9.51 -10.80
C ASN A 52 -14.38 -10.92 -11.21
N PHE A 53 -13.45 -11.85 -11.41
CA PHE A 53 -13.82 -13.24 -11.70
C PHE A 53 -14.39 -13.93 -10.45
N GLY A 54 -15.56 -14.55 -10.59
CA GLY A 54 -16.16 -15.38 -9.54
C GLY A 54 -16.68 -14.58 -8.34
N ASP A 55 -16.99 -13.29 -8.52
CA ASP A 55 -17.56 -12.42 -7.49
C ASP A 55 -19.11 -12.50 -7.43
N GLY A 56 -19.72 -13.27 -8.33
CA GLY A 56 -21.17 -13.43 -8.46
C GLY A 56 -21.87 -12.34 -9.27
N VAL A 57 -21.14 -11.34 -9.77
CA VAL A 57 -21.66 -10.26 -10.60
C VAL A 57 -21.44 -10.62 -12.07
N ILE A 58 -22.53 -10.78 -12.80
CA ILE A 58 -22.47 -11.21 -14.21
C ILE A 58 -21.90 -10.07 -15.09
N ASN A 59 -20.93 -10.41 -15.95
CA ASN A 59 -20.34 -9.56 -17.00
C ASN A 59 -19.58 -8.31 -16.50
N ASN A 60 -19.03 -8.32 -15.28
CA ASN A 60 -18.15 -7.26 -14.81
C ASN A 60 -16.65 -7.63 -14.89
N GLU A 61 -16.32 -8.79 -15.47
CA GLU A 61 -14.95 -9.28 -15.53
C GLU A 61 -14.10 -8.43 -16.47
N ARG A 62 -12.85 -8.23 -16.06
CA ARG A 62 -11.91 -7.38 -16.79
C ARG A 62 -10.66 -8.16 -17.13
N TRP A 63 -10.18 -7.97 -18.35
CA TRP A 63 -8.91 -8.52 -18.78
C TRP A 63 -7.75 -7.91 -18.01
N GLY A 64 -6.78 -8.72 -17.63
CA GLY A 64 -5.42 -8.25 -17.38
C GLY A 64 -4.60 -8.15 -18.67
N MET A 65 -3.27 -8.03 -18.52
CA MET A 65 -2.36 -8.16 -19.65
C MET A 65 -2.48 -9.54 -20.30
N ARG A 66 -2.71 -9.59 -21.61
CA ARG A 66 -2.89 -10.82 -22.39
C ARG A 66 -1.72 -11.14 -23.30
N ARG A 67 -0.96 -10.15 -23.73
CA ARG A 67 0.30 -10.35 -24.45
C ARG A 67 1.40 -9.45 -23.92
N PHE A 68 2.61 -9.98 -23.87
CA PHE A 68 3.84 -9.21 -23.69
C PHE A 68 4.80 -9.59 -24.81
N MET A 69 5.04 -8.64 -25.72
CA MET A 69 5.93 -8.78 -26.86
C MET A 69 7.07 -7.77 -26.75
N TYR A 70 8.18 -8.07 -27.39
CA TYR A 70 9.23 -7.09 -27.66
C TYR A 70 9.45 -6.95 -29.16
N HIS A 71 9.96 -5.81 -29.57
CA HIS A 71 10.52 -5.60 -30.90
C HIS A 71 11.79 -4.75 -30.79
N ARG A 72 12.53 -4.66 -31.88
CA ARG A 72 13.79 -3.93 -31.96
C ARG A 72 13.72 -2.89 -33.05
N ASN A 73 14.54 -1.85 -32.91
CA ASN A 73 14.83 -0.93 -34.01
C ASN A 73 15.65 -1.64 -35.10
N SER A 74 14.96 -2.43 -35.93
CA SER A 74 15.52 -3.31 -36.97
C SER A 74 14.51 -3.50 -38.09
N GLY A 75 14.98 -3.89 -39.28
CA GLY A 75 14.12 -4.30 -40.41
C GLY A 75 13.78 -5.80 -40.43
N ALA A 76 14.20 -6.56 -39.41
CA ALA A 76 13.93 -7.98 -39.30
C ALA A 76 12.46 -8.27 -38.93
N PHE A 77 12.08 -9.55 -38.83
CA PHE A 77 10.73 -9.97 -38.43
C PHE A 77 10.36 -9.57 -36.99
N TYR A 78 11.35 -9.32 -36.13
CA TYR A 78 11.22 -8.73 -34.79
C TYR A 78 11.47 -7.21 -34.77
N GLY A 79 11.47 -6.59 -35.94
CA GLY A 79 11.78 -5.19 -36.17
C GLY A 79 10.64 -4.22 -35.86
N ASP A 80 10.82 -2.95 -36.22
CA ASP A 80 9.74 -1.97 -36.07
C ASP A 80 8.60 -2.29 -37.07
N PRO A 81 7.33 -2.24 -36.62
CA PRO A 81 6.20 -2.40 -37.51
C PRO A 81 6.04 -1.15 -38.40
N GLU A 82 5.78 -1.36 -39.69
CA GLU A 82 5.62 -0.31 -40.70
C GLU A 82 4.18 -0.21 -41.22
N THR A 83 3.37 -1.26 -41.04
CA THR A 83 1.96 -1.30 -41.46
C THR A 83 1.03 -1.63 -40.31
N ALA A 84 -0.24 -1.21 -40.41
CA ALA A 84 -1.26 -1.48 -39.40
C ALA A 84 -1.41 -2.98 -39.08
N VAL A 85 -1.24 -3.85 -40.08
CA VAL A 85 -1.28 -5.31 -39.91
C VAL A 85 -0.13 -5.80 -39.03
N GLU A 86 1.06 -5.21 -39.19
CA GLU A 86 2.24 -5.57 -38.40
C GLU A 86 2.12 -5.10 -36.94
N TYR A 87 1.58 -3.90 -36.71
CA TYR A 87 1.22 -3.45 -35.36
C TYR A 87 0.21 -4.41 -34.71
N TYR A 88 -0.85 -4.78 -35.45
CA TYR A 88 -1.86 -5.69 -34.95
C TYR A 88 -1.31 -7.09 -34.67
N ASN A 89 -0.38 -7.58 -35.49
CA ASN A 89 0.32 -8.84 -35.25
C ASN A 89 1.00 -8.85 -33.88
N TYR A 90 1.74 -7.79 -33.53
CA TYR A 90 2.34 -7.70 -32.20
C TYR A 90 1.31 -7.68 -31.08
N LEU A 91 0.20 -6.94 -31.25
CA LEU A 91 -0.88 -6.91 -30.25
C LEU A 91 -1.50 -8.29 -29.99
N ILE A 92 -1.52 -9.20 -30.97
CA ILE A 92 -2.08 -10.54 -30.80
C ILE A 92 -1.04 -11.62 -30.48
N GLY A 93 0.25 -11.28 -30.39
CA GLY A 93 1.34 -12.22 -30.07
C GLY A 93 1.99 -12.87 -31.30
N LYS A 94 1.99 -12.19 -32.45
CA LYS A 94 2.67 -12.60 -33.67
C LYS A 94 3.82 -11.65 -34.00
N TRP A 95 4.83 -12.17 -34.67
CA TRP A 95 5.89 -11.38 -35.27
C TRP A 95 5.39 -10.59 -36.48
N ARG A 96 6.20 -9.64 -36.97
CA ARG A 96 5.86 -8.77 -38.10
C ARG A 96 5.36 -9.57 -39.31
N ASN A 97 6.04 -10.68 -39.61
CA ASN A 97 5.73 -11.60 -40.71
C ASN A 97 4.49 -12.50 -40.48
N GLY A 98 3.79 -12.36 -39.35
CA GLY A 98 2.58 -13.10 -39.03
C GLY A 98 2.81 -14.48 -38.42
N THR A 99 4.06 -14.90 -38.19
CA THR A 99 4.32 -16.13 -37.43
C THR A 99 4.06 -15.92 -35.94
N TRP A 100 3.61 -16.97 -35.25
CA TRP A 100 3.40 -16.89 -33.81
C TRP A 100 4.71 -16.74 -33.05
N ALA A 101 4.68 -15.92 -32.00
CA ALA A 101 5.68 -15.98 -30.95
C ALA A 101 5.72 -17.38 -30.33
N THR A 102 6.92 -17.89 -30.07
CA THR A 102 7.13 -19.21 -29.46
C THR A 102 7.92 -19.11 -28.16
N TYR A 103 7.79 -20.08 -27.28
CA TYR A 103 8.49 -20.08 -26.00
C TYR A 103 9.99 -20.41 -26.17
N GLY A 104 10.85 -19.67 -25.47
CA GLY A 104 12.30 -19.91 -25.41
C GLY A 104 13.12 -19.10 -26.44
N GLY A 105 14.44 -19.05 -26.21
CA GLY A 105 15.38 -18.35 -27.09
C GLY A 105 15.03 -16.87 -27.29
N THR A 106 14.88 -16.47 -28.56
CA THR A 106 14.44 -15.12 -28.97
C THR A 106 12.92 -15.02 -29.14
N GLY A 107 12.20 -16.12 -28.94
CA GLY A 107 10.77 -16.20 -29.15
C GLY A 107 10.33 -16.54 -30.58
N TYR A 108 11.24 -17.06 -31.41
CA TYR A 108 11.02 -17.38 -32.82
C TYR A 108 11.49 -18.81 -33.14
N ASP A 109 10.91 -19.43 -34.18
CA ASP A 109 11.21 -20.79 -34.68
C ASP A 109 11.12 -21.93 -33.64
N GLY A 110 10.44 -21.70 -32.52
CA GLY A 110 10.08 -22.75 -31.58
C GLY A 110 8.81 -23.52 -32.00
N THR A 111 8.38 -24.46 -31.15
CA THR A 111 7.19 -25.29 -31.39
C THR A 111 6.01 -24.96 -30.49
N VAL A 112 6.26 -24.28 -29.37
CA VAL A 112 5.24 -23.95 -28.37
C VAL A 112 4.88 -22.48 -28.50
N PRO A 113 3.67 -22.09 -28.94
CA PRO A 113 3.25 -20.70 -28.96
C PRO A 113 3.30 -20.08 -27.56
N SER A 114 3.68 -18.81 -27.48
CA SER A 114 3.77 -18.10 -26.20
C SER A 114 3.11 -16.73 -26.27
N ASN A 115 2.34 -16.42 -25.23
CA ASN A 115 1.68 -15.13 -25.06
C ASN A 115 2.58 -14.09 -24.38
N PHE A 116 3.61 -14.52 -23.64
CA PHE A 116 4.45 -13.64 -22.84
C PHE A 116 5.92 -13.97 -23.08
N MET A 117 6.68 -12.98 -23.56
CA MET A 117 8.12 -13.10 -23.73
C MET A 117 8.84 -12.98 -22.38
N TYR A 118 9.80 -13.86 -22.13
CA TYR A 118 10.67 -13.83 -20.95
C TYR A 118 9.96 -13.83 -19.58
N PRO A 119 8.96 -14.69 -19.32
CA PRO A 119 8.24 -14.74 -18.04
C PRO A 119 9.10 -15.25 -16.88
N TYR A 120 10.35 -15.67 -17.12
CA TYR A 120 11.20 -16.32 -16.13
C TYR A 120 10.45 -17.45 -15.40
N ASN A 121 10.21 -17.32 -14.09
CA ASN A 121 9.49 -18.27 -13.26
C ASN A 121 8.11 -17.77 -12.80
N THR A 122 7.58 -16.67 -13.36
CA THR A 122 6.32 -16.06 -12.93
C THR A 122 5.08 -16.67 -13.57
N ASP A 123 5.24 -17.67 -14.45
CA ASP A 123 4.14 -18.43 -15.06
C ASP A 123 4.22 -19.92 -14.68
N PRO A 124 4.05 -20.27 -13.39
CA PRO A 124 4.16 -21.66 -12.92
C PRO A 124 3.05 -22.57 -13.48
N SER A 125 1.90 -22.01 -13.85
CA SER A 125 0.76 -22.72 -14.44
C SER A 125 0.85 -22.90 -15.95
N GLY A 126 1.80 -22.23 -16.59
CA GLY A 126 1.89 -22.21 -18.05
C GLY A 126 0.70 -21.52 -18.69
N TRP A 127 0.13 -20.51 -18.05
CA TRP A 127 -0.96 -19.70 -18.57
C TRP A 127 -0.63 -19.07 -19.93
N GLY A 128 0.63 -18.70 -20.14
CA GLY A 128 1.14 -18.14 -21.38
C GLY A 128 1.26 -19.13 -22.53
N THR A 129 1.31 -20.43 -22.24
CA THR A 129 1.67 -21.51 -23.19
C THR A 129 0.66 -22.67 -23.21
N GLY A 130 -0.31 -22.67 -22.30
CA GLY A 130 -1.26 -23.77 -22.04
C GLY A 130 -0.70 -24.91 -21.19
N ILE A 131 0.62 -24.98 -21.00
CA ILE A 131 1.31 -25.99 -20.17
C ILE A 131 2.55 -25.36 -19.52
N PRO A 132 2.92 -25.75 -18.28
CA PRO A 132 4.12 -25.23 -17.61
C PRO A 132 5.38 -25.42 -18.46
N GLN A 133 6.26 -24.41 -18.44
CA GLN A 133 7.53 -24.42 -19.17
C GLN A 133 8.71 -24.20 -18.21
N ALA A 134 9.91 -24.58 -18.65
CA ALA A 134 11.14 -24.28 -17.91
C ALA A 134 11.42 -22.77 -17.87
N PRO A 135 12.06 -22.22 -16.83
CA PRO A 135 12.24 -20.78 -16.70
C PRO A 135 12.92 -20.12 -17.91
N TRP A 136 12.35 -19.02 -18.40
CA TRP A 136 12.88 -18.26 -19.54
C TRP A 136 13.29 -16.83 -19.11
N PRO A 137 14.54 -16.63 -18.66
CA PRO A 137 14.97 -15.35 -18.12
C PRO A 137 15.14 -14.26 -19.19
N PRO A 138 14.94 -12.98 -18.83
CA PRO A 138 15.12 -11.84 -19.73
C PRO A 138 16.60 -11.56 -20.08
N THR A 139 17.54 -12.29 -19.48
CA THR A 139 18.98 -12.25 -19.82
C THR A 139 19.35 -13.16 -21.00
N MET A 140 18.48 -14.09 -21.40
CA MET A 140 18.72 -15.01 -22.52
C MET A 140 18.97 -14.34 -23.89
N PRO A 141 18.31 -13.23 -24.28
CA PRO A 141 18.60 -12.59 -25.56
C PRO A 141 19.97 -11.90 -25.61
N TYR A 142 20.67 -11.76 -24.48
CA TYR A 142 21.96 -11.06 -24.38
C TYR A 142 23.18 -11.97 -24.61
N ASN A 143 22.99 -13.28 -24.83
CA ASN A 143 24.11 -14.23 -24.86
C ASN A 143 24.94 -14.23 -26.17
N ASN A 144 24.77 -13.29 -27.12
CA ASN A 144 25.73 -12.94 -28.20
C ASN A 144 25.17 -11.96 -29.27
N GLY A 145 24.22 -11.07 -28.95
CA GLY A 145 23.63 -10.13 -29.93
C GLY A 145 23.99 -8.66 -29.67
N PRO A 146 23.97 -7.77 -30.69
CA PRO A 146 24.10 -6.33 -30.48
C PRO A 146 23.01 -5.84 -29.51
N GLN A 147 23.41 -4.85 -28.69
CA GLN A 147 22.54 -4.15 -27.74
C GLN A 147 21.60 -3.21 -28.49
N ASP A 148 20.66 -3.80 -29.22
CA ASP A 148 19.67 -3.03 -29.98
C ASP A 148 18.68 -2.36 -29.02
N ASP A 149 18.12 -1.23 -29.46
CA ASP A 149 16.99 -0.56 -28.81
C ASP A 149 15.79 -1.51 -28.76
N MET A 150 15.57 -2.10 -27.57
CA MET A 150 14.44 -2.99 -27.29
C MET A 150 13.24 -2.18 -26.81
N ARG A 151 12.11 -2.42 -27.47
CA ARG A 151 10.82 -1.81 -27.16
C ARG A 151 9.84 -2.89 -26.79
N ILE A 152 8.91 -2.56 -25.90
CA ILE A 152 7.91 -3.50 -25.40
C ILE A 152 6.52 -3.10 -25.91
N ILE A 153 5.71 -4.11 -26.17
CA ILE A 153 4.30 -3.97 -26.49
C ILE A 153 3.53 -4.88 -25.53
N GLN A 154 2.55 -4.28 -24.85
CA GLN A 154 1.61 -4.99 -24.01
C GLN A 154 0.21 -4.84 -24.61
N SER A 155 -0.62 -5.86 -24.49
CA SER A 155 -2.02 -5.79 -24.92
C SER A 155 -2.94 -6.51 -23.95
N ALA A 156 -4.20 -6.07 -23.90
CA ALA A 156 -5.29 -6.68 -23.15
C ALA A 156 -6.51 -6.85 -24.07
N GLY A 157 -7.22 -7.98 -23.98
CA GLY A 157 -8.32 -8.34 -24.87
C GLY A 157 -8.33 -9.82 -25.30
N PRO A 158 -9.15 -10.19 -26.30
CA PRO A 158 -10.01 -9.32 -27.11
C PRO A 158 -11.29 -8.90 -26.38
N PHE A 159 -11.89 -7.80 -26.84
CA PHE A 159 -13.20 -7.34 -26.42
C PHE A 159 -13.86 -6.56 -27.57
N THR A 160 -15.19 -6.43 -27.50
CA THR A 160 -15.99 -5.71 -28.48
C THR A 160 -16.37 -4.34 -27.93
N LEU A 161 -15.88 -3.27 -28.57
CA LEU A 161 -16.25 -1.90 -28.23
C LEU A 161 -17.41 -1.44 -29.12
N THR A 162 -18.65 -1.48 -28.61
CA THR A 162 -19.82 -1.01 -29.36
C THR A 162 -20.00 0.52 -29.24
N PRO A 163 -20.69 1.18 -30.18
CA PRO A 163 -20.90 2.63 -30.13
C PRO A 163 -21.53 3.09 -28.82
N GLY A 164 -20.86 4.02 -28.13
CA GLY A 164 -21.30 4.55 -26.83
C GLY A 164 -20.82 3.78 -25.60
N MET A 165 -20.14 2.64 -25.77
CA MET A 165 -19.45 1.98 -24.65
C MET A 165 -18.22 2.77 -24.23
N THR A 166 -18.05 2.91 -22.91
CA THR A 166 -16.84 3.43 -22.28
C THR A 166 -16.10 2.27 -21.61
N ASN A 167 -14.77 2.30 -21.66
CA ASN A 167 -13.93 1.33 -21.00
C ASN A 167 -12.77 2.07 -20.34
N ASP A 168 -12.73 2.02 -19.02
CA ASP A 168 -11.70 2.67 -18.23
C ASP A 168 -10.58 1.66 -17.99
N ILE A 169 -9.35 2.07 -18.31
CA ILE A 169 -8.14 1.24 -18.21
C ILE A 169 -7.16 1.98 -17.30
N THR A 170 -6.73 1.31 -16.23
CA THR A 170 -5.75 1.83 -15.28
C THR A 170 -4.46 1.04 -15.41
N VAL A 171 -3.38 1.76 -15.73
CA VAL A 171 -2.03 1.19 -15.87
C VAL A 171 -1.10 1.83 -14.85
N GLY A 172 -0.39 1.00 -14.09
CA GLY A 172 0.66 1.42 -13.17
C GLY A 172 2.01 1.48 -13.86
N MET A 173 2.74 2.58 -13.69
CA MET A 173 4.14 2.67 -14.07
C MET A 173 5.00 2.69 -12.80
N VAL A 174 5.73 1.60 -12.58
CA VAL A 174 6.49 1.41 -11.35
C VAL A 174 7.97 1.59 -11.63
N TRP A 175 8.67 2.30 -10.75
CA TRP A 175 10.13 2.42 -10.81
C TRP A 175 10.74 2.05 -9.48
N ALA A 176 11.73 1.17 -9.52
CA ALA A 176 12.59 0.84 -8.41
C ALA A 176 14.00 0.60 -8.93
N ARG A 177 14.98 0.83 -8.06
CA ARG A 177 16.40 0.67 -8.37
C ARG A 177 17.11 0.05 -7.18
N ALA A 178 17.86 -1.01 -7.43
CA ALA A 178 18.79 -1.54 -6.44
C ALA A 178 20.01 -0.63 -6.31
N THR A 179 20.53 -0.50 -5.08
CA THR A 179 21.71 0.31 -4.77
C THR A 179 23.02 -0.35 -5.20
N SER A 180 23.01 -1.67 -5.42
CA SER A 180 24.14 -2.47 -5.90
C SER A 180 23.65 -3.75 -6.62
N GLY A 181 24.56 -4.51 -7.25
CA GLY A 181 24.22 -5.83 -7.81
C GLY A 181 23.97 -5.92 -9.33
N GLY A 182 24.24 -4.85 -10.09
CA GLY A 182 24.18 -4.87 -11.56
C GLY A 182 22.77 -4.80 -12.15
N ALA A 183 22.62 -5.16 -13.43
CA ALA A 183 21.41 -4.90 -14.22
C ALA A 183 20.17 -5.67 -13.71
N THR A 184 20.33 -6.87 -13.17
CA THR A 184 19.21 -7.71 -12.70
C THR A 184 18.84 -7.47 -11.24
N ALA A 185 19.70 -6.84 -10.44
CA ALA A 185 19.45 -6.61 -9.02
C ALA A 185 18.25 -5.69 -8.77
N SER A 186 17.87 -4.86 -9.74
CA SER A 186 16.69 -4.00 -9.63
C SER A 186 15.37 -4.76 -9.89
N ILE A 187 15.39 -6.00 -10.40
CA ILE A 187 14.18 -6.77 -10.70
C ILE A 187 13.40 -7.11 -9.41
N PRO A 188 14.02 -7.69 -8.35
CA PRO A 188 13.30 -7.94 -7.09
C PRO A 188 12.77 -6.68 -6.42
N GLU A 189 13.50 -5.56 -6.51
CA GLU A 189 13.03 -4.27 -5.97
C GLU A 189 11.84 -3.73 -6.77
N LEU A 190 11.82 -3.95 -8.08
CA LEU A 190 10.70 -3.60 -8.95
C LEU A 190 9.46 -4.43 -8.59
N GLN A 191 9.61 -5.75 -8.41
CA GLN A 191 8.54 -6.65 -7.97
C GLN A 191 7.92 -6.19 -6.64
N ARG A 192 8.77 -5.85 -5.65
CA ARG A 192 8.29 -5.34 -4.35
C ARG A 192 7.54 -4.02 -4.46
N ALA A 193 7.94 -3.14 -5.36
CA ALA A 193 7.28 -1.87 -5.59
C ALA A 193 5.95 -2.06 -6.34
N ASP A 194 5.92 -3.00 -7.28
CA ASP A 194 4.75 -3.41 -8.06
C ASP A 194 3.68 -4.03 -7.15
N ASP A 195 4.05 -5.00 -6.32
CA ASP A 195 3.17 -5.62 -5.32
C ASP A 195 2.52 -4.58 -4.39
N LYS A 196 3.25 -3.52 -4.03
CA LYS A 196 2.72 -2.42 -3.21
C LYS A 196 1.74 -1.55 -3.97
N ALA A 197 2.03 -1.26 -5.23
CA ALA A 197 1.20 -0.42 -6.07
C ALA A 197 -0.12 -1.14 -6.42
N GLN A 198 -0.05 -2.43 -6.78
CA GLN A 198 -1.23 -3.27 -6.98
C GLN A 198 -2.10 -3.31 -5.73
N ARG A 199 -1.52 -3.54 -4.54
CA ARG A 199 -2.32 -3.52 -3.30
C ARG A 199 -2.97 -2.18 -3.02
N LEU A 200 -2.23 -1.09 -3.23
CA LEU A 200 -2.78 0.25 -3.05
C LEU A 200 -3.97 0.43 -4.00
N PHE A 201 -3.88 -0.06 -5.23
CA PHE A 201 -5.00 -0.07 -6.16
C PHE A 201 -6.17 -0.94 -5.66
N ASP A 202 -5.91 -2.17 -5.22
CA ASP A 202 -6.92 -3.12 -4.72
C ASP A 202 -7.71 -2.57 -3.52
N VAL A 203 -7.08 -1.73 -2.68
CA VAL A 203 -7.74 -1.04 -1.57
C VAL A 203 -8.24 0.37 -1.92
N CYS A 204 -8.41 0.67 -3.21
CA CYS A 204 -8.89 1.96 -3.71
C CYS A 204 -8.06 3.16 -3.21
N PHE A 205 -6.74 2.99 -3.15
CA PHE A 205 -5.76 3.95 -2.64
C PHE A 205 -6.00 4.38 -1.19
N ARG A 206 -6.79 3.60 -0.43
CA ARG A 206 -6.99 3.83 1.00
C ARG A 206 -5.72 3.52 1.75
N ILE A 207 -5.31 4.48 2.55
CA ILE A 207 -4.21 4.37 3.51
C ILE A 207 -4.80 4.02 4.87
N VAL A 208 -4.04 3.27 5.67
CA VAL A 208 -4.43 3.01 7.06
C VAL A 208 -4.59 4.33 7.82
N ASP A 209 -5.78 4.55 8.36
CA ASP A 209 -6.11 5.73 9.16
C ASP A 209 -5.88 5.42 10.63
N GLY A 210 -5.24 6.33 11.36
CA GLY A 210 -5.07 6.18 12.80
C GLY A 210 -6.38 6.35 13.59
N PRO A 211 -6.36 6.10 14.91
CA PRO A 211 -7.53 6.33 15.74
C PRO A 211 -7.95 7.80 15.70
N ASN A 212 -9.24 8.08 15.63
CA ASN A 212 -9.75 9.45 15.70
C ASN A 212 -9.32 10.07 17.04
N ALA A 213 -8.95 11.36 16.97
CA ALA A 213 -8.54 12.10 18.15
C ALA A 213 -9.68 12.16 19.18
N PRO A 214 -9.35 12.08 20.49
CA PRO A 214 -10.34 12.27 21.55
C PRO A 214 -10.73 13.75 21.66
N GLU A 215 -11.81 14.02 22.37
CA GLU A 215 -12.18 15.35 22.83
C GLU A 215 -11.57 15.65 24.21
N LEU A 216 -11.27 16.93 24.43
CA LEU A 216 -10.83 17.46 25.72
C LEU A 216 -11.90 18.36 26.32
N ASP A 217 -12.30 18.06 27.56
CA ASP A 217 -12.99 19.01 28.43
C ASP A 217 -11.98 19.56 29.44
N ILE A 218 -11.86 20.89 29.52
CA ILE A 218 -10.87 21.55 30.38
C ILE A 218 -11.59 22.36 31.45
N ILE A 219 -11.31 22.05 32.72
CA ILE A 219 -11.77 22.81 33.87
C ILE A 219 -10.65 23.79 34.26
N GLU A 220 -11.00 25.07 34.27
CA GLU A 220 -10.09 26.17 34.55
C GLU A 220 -10.18 26.58 36.03
N LEU A 221 -9.04 26.59 36.72
CA LEU A 221 -8.91 26.95 38.14
C LEU A 221 -7.78 27.98 38.34
N ASP A 222 -7.54 28.41 39.59
CA ASP A 222 -6.44 29.33 39.93
C ASP A 222 -5.08 28.67 39.65
N LYS A 223 -4.46 29.05 38.52
CA LYS A 223 -3.16 28.52 38.03
C LYS A 223 -3.13 27.01 37.86
N GLU A 224 -4.28 26.42 37.57
CA GLU A 224 -4.45 24.98 37.44
C GLU A 224 -5.48 24.68 36.34
N LEU A 225 -5.21 23.63 35.56
CA LEU A 225 -6.10 23.12 34.52
C LEU A 225 -6.30 21.62 34.75
N ILE A 226 -7.55 21.19 34.85
CA ILE A 226 -7.91 19.76 34.92
C ILE A 226 -8.50 19.37 33.59
N PHE A 227 -7.92 18.35 32.96
CA PHE A 227 -8.32 17.83 31.67
C PHE A 227 -9.11 16.56 31.85
N HIS A 228 -10.17 16.39 31.06
CA HIS A 228 -10.87 15.14 30.85
C HIS A 228 -10.77 14.74 29.37
N ILE A 229 -10.31 13.52 29.11
CA ILE A 229 -10.20 12.95 27.77
C ILE A 229 -11.39 12.03 27.54
N SER A 230 -12.11 12.19 26.42
CA SER A 230 -13.20 11.30 26.06
C SER A 230 -13.22 10.98 24.56
N ASN A 231 -13.63 9.75 24.22
CA ASN A 231 -13.86 9.38 22.82
C ASN A 231 -15.33 9.64 22.47
N VAL A 232 -15.58 10.13 21.25
CA VAL A 232 -16.96 10.31 20.78
C VAL A 232 -17.48 8.99 20.21
N LYS A 233 -18.65 8.57 20.68
CA LYS A 233 -19.33 7.37 20.18
C LYS A 233 -19.61 7.48 18.68
N GLY A 234 -19.27 6.43 17.93
CA GLY A 234 -19.39 6.39 16.47
C GLY A 234 -18.12 6.80 15.72
N SER A 235 -17.07 7.21 16.44
CA SER A 235 -15.72 7.33 15.86
C SER A 235 -15.09 5.96 15.59
N ASN A 236 -14.01 5.92 14.80
CA ASN A 236 -13.25 4.68 14.60
C ASN A 236 -12.47 4.23 15.85
N ASN A 237 -12.51 5.01 16.94
CA ASN A 237 -11.93 4.71 18.25
C ASN A 237 -13.00 4.56 19.35
N TYR A 238 -14.27 4.45 18.96
CA TYR A 238 -15.38 4.10 19.83
C TYR A 238 -16.57 3.59 19.00
N GLN A 239 -16.41 2.41 18.39
CA GLN A 239 -17.51 1.75 17.68
C GLN A 239 -18.47 1.06 18.67
N ASN A 240 -17.93 0.29 19.61
CA ASN A 240 -18.65 -0.52 20.60
C ASN A 240 -18.32 -0.07 22.02
N THR A 241 -17.04 0.10 22.33
CA THR A 241 -16.51 0.58 23.61
C THR A 241 -15.47 1.67 23.36
N PRO A 242 -15.22 2.62 24.28
CA PRO A 242 -14.10 3.54 24.12
C PRO A 242 -12.81 2.75 23.90
N GLU A 243 -11.89 3.28 23.09
CA GLU A 243 -10.55 2.71 22.87
C GLU A 243 -10.55 1.38 22.09
N ASP A 244 -11.60 1.11 21.31
CA ASP A 244 -11.72 -0.11 20.52
C ASP A 244 -11.19 0.00 19.08
N TYR A 245 -10.37 1.03 18.80
CA TYR A 245 -9.76 1.20 17.49
C TYR A 245 -8.97 -0.04 17.07
N LYS A 246 -9.29 -0.53 15.88
CA LYS A 246 -8.64 -1.64 15.21
C LYS A 246 -8.79 -1.49 13.71
N GLU A 247 -7.68 -1.22 13.01
CA GLU A 247 -7.67 -0.99 11.56
C GLU A 247 -6.69 -1.94 10.88
N LEU A 248 -7.10 -2.54 9.76
CA LEU A 248 -6.26 -3.43 8.95
C LEU A 248 -5.22 -2.59 8.19
N ASP A 249 -3.94 -2.93 8.28
CA ASP A 249 -2.91 -2.42 7.38
C ASP A 249 -2.79 -3.33 6.15
N PRO A 250 -3.28 -2.90 4.96
CA PRO A 250 -3.24 -3.72 3.76
C PRO A 250 -1.82 -3.92 3.21
N PHE A 251 -0.84 -3.16 3.70
CA PHE A 251 0.56 -3.32 3.30
C PHE A 251 1.28 -4.44 4.06
N ILE A 252 0.72 -4.88 5.20
CA ILE A 252 1.23 -6.04 5.94
C ILE A 252 0.60 -7.30 5.37
N VAL A 253 1.37 -8.04 4.55
CA VAL A 253 0.96 -9.36 4.08
C VAL A 253 1.59 -10.45 4.91
N CYS A 254 0.71 -11.28 5.44
CA CYS A 254 1.06 -12.46 6.20
C CYS A 254 1.76 -13.48 5.30
N PRO A 255 2.93 -14.02 5.71
CA PRO A 255 3.58 -15.06 4.96
C PRO A 255 2.69 -16.31 4.97
N THR A 256 2.77 -17.13 3.92
CA THR A 256 2.01 -18.40 3.84
C THR A 256 2.28 -19.34 5.02
N SER A 257 3.46 -19.25 5.63
CA SER A 257 3.83 -19.98 6.84
C SER A 257 3.12 -19.50 8.11
N ASN A 258 2.58 -18.27 8.12
CA ASN A 258 1.80 -17.69 9.19
C ASN A 258 0.69 -16.79 8.61
N PRO A 259 -0.40 -17.38 8.09
CA PRO A 259 -1.47 -16.63 7.41
C PRO A 259 -2.31 -15.77 8.36
N THR A 260 -2.17 -15.98 9.68
CA THR A 260 -2.86 -15.22 10.73
C THR A 260 -1.91 -14.25 11.43
N CYS A 261 -0.97 -13.68 10.68
CA CYS A 261 -0.06 -12.69 11.21
C CYS A 261 -0.81 -11.44 11.71
N ASP A 262 -0.15 -10.66 12.56
CA ASP A 262 -0.75 -9.44 13.08
C ASP A 262 -0.66 -8.29 12.08
N ASN A 263 -1.68 -8.13 11.23
CA ASN A 263 -1.76 -7.05 10.26
C ASN A 263 -2.68 -5.91 10.69
N TYR A 264 -2.99 -5.77 11.98
CA TYR A 264 -3.88 -4.71 12.47
C TYR A 264 -3.13 -3.72 13.36
N PHE A 265 -3.37 -2.43 13.15
CA PHE A 265 -3.11 -1.42 14.17
C PHE A 265 -4.23 -1.43 15.20
N THR A 266 -3.88 -1.54 16.48
CA THR A 266 -4.82 -1.46 17.59
C THR A 266 -4.53 -0.24 18.45
N PHE A 267 -5.53 0.26 19.17
CA PHE A 267 -5.36 1.40 20.08
C PHE A 267 -4.25 1.12 21.10
N GLN A 268 -3.40 2.12 21.39
CA GLN A 268 -2.32 1.99 22.36
C GLN A 268 -2.32 3.09 23.43
N GLY A 269 -2.74 4.31 23.11
CA GLY A 269 -2.74 5.38 24.11
C GLY A 269 -3.08 6.77 23.59
N TYR A 270 -2.90 7.76 24.48
CA TYR A 270 -3.14 9.17 24.23
C TYR A 270 -1.89 10.01 24.43
N GLN A 271 -1.79 11.11 23.70
CA GLN A 271 -0.80 12.16 23.87
C GLN A 271 -1.50 13.52 23.84
N VAL A 272 -1.19 14.37 24.81
CA VAL A 272 -1.67 15.77 24.85
C VAL A 272 -0.48 16.69 24.76
N PHE A 273 -0.58 17.64 23.83
CA PHE A 273 0.44 18.62 23.56
C PHE A 273 -0.07 20.01 23.93
N GLN A 274 0.76 20.78 24.62
CA GLN A 274 0.59 22.22 24.69
C GLN A 274 1.16 22.82 23.41
N LEU A 275 0.40 23.70 22.77
CA LEU A 275 0.81 24.46 21.60
C LEU A 275 1.37 25.82 22.00
N LYS A 276 2.24 26.36 21.16
CA LYS A 276 2.90 27.65 21.41
C LYS A 276 1.90 28.80 21.47
N ASP A 277 0.97 28.81 20.53
CA ASP A 277 -0.10 29.80 20.32
C ASP A 277 -1.15 29.23 19.35
N GLU A 278 -2.17 30.04 19.02
CA GLU A 278 -3.25 29.69 18.10
C GLU A 278 -2.83 29.38 16.66
N SER A 279 -1.61 29.77 16.25
CA SER A 279 -1.11 29.53 14.89
C SER A 279 -0.49 28.13 14.72
N SER A 280 -0.26 27.42 15.83
CA SER A 280 0.25 26.05 15.83
C SER A 280 -0.89 25.05 15.70
N SER A 281 -0.62 23.90 15.08
CA SER A 281 -1.66 22.87 14.84
C SER A 281 -1.12 21.45 15.00
N VAL A 282 -1.96 20.44 14.75
CA VAL A 282 -1.56 19.02 14.77
C VAL A 282 -0.32 18.73 13.90
N THR A 283 -0.13 19.44 12.79
CA THR A 283 1.02 19.20 11.90
C THR A 283 2.35 19.63 12.52
N ASP A 284 2.30 20.43 13.58
CA ASP A 284 3.46 20.96 14.28
C ASP A 284 3.83 20.16 15.55
N ILE A 285 3.12 19.08 15.88
CA ILE A 285 3.34 18.29 17.12
C ILE A 285 4.76 17.71 17.25
N GLU A 286 5.46 17.59 16.13
CA GLU A 286 6.84 17.09 16.08
C GLU A 286 7.89 18.21 16.15
N ASN A 287 7.47 19.47 16.21
CA ASN A 287 8.34 20.63 16.34
C ASN A 287 8.30 21.16 17.80
N PRO A 288 9.38 20.99 18.59
CA PRO A 288 9.43 21.38 20.00
C PRO A 288 9.30 22.90 20.26
N ASP A 289 9.49 23.73 19.23
CA ASP A 289 9.30 25.18 19.30
C ASP A 289 7.83 25.60 19.15
N LYS A 290 6.99 24.70 18.60
CA LYS A 290 5.57 24.93 18.34
C LYS A 290 4.64 24.07 19.18
N ALA A 291 5.06 22.87 19.57
CA ALA A 291 4.28 21.94 20.37
C ALA A 291 5.16 21.18 21.36
N ARG A 292 4.68 21.00 22.59
CA ARG A 292 5.37 20.27 23.64
C ARG A 292 4.44 19.24 24.26
N LEU A 293 4.89 17.99 24.31
CA LEU A 293 4.15 16.91 24.99
C LEU A 293 4.06 17.22 26.48
N VAL A 294 2.85 17.35 27.01
CA VAL A 294 2.59 17.66 28.43
C VAL A 294 1.94 16.51 29.18
N PHE A 295 1.33 15.56 28.45
CA PHE A 295 0.75 14.37 29.04
C PHE A 295 0.78 13.20 28.05
N GLN A 296 1.03 12.00 28.57
CA GLN A 296 0.97 10.75 27.83
C GLN A 296 0.50 9.64 28.77
N CYS A 297 -0.39 8.77 28.26
CA CYS A 297 -0.80 7.53 28.90
C CYS A 297 -1.02 6.45 27.82
N ASP A 298 -0.91 5.19 28.22
CA ASP A 298 -0.94 4.02 27.35
C ASP A 298 -1.56 2.81 28.06
N ILE A 299 -1.99 1.82 27.26
CA ILE A 299 -2.40 0.53 27.77
C ILE A 299 -1.25 -0.07 28.59
N LYS A 300 -1.60 -0.70 29.72
CA LYS A 300 -0.64 -1.42 30.55
C LYS A 300 -0.29 -2.77 29.93
N ASP A 301 0.75 -2.81 29.10
CA ASP A 301 1.23 -4.00 28.38
C ASP A 301 2.78 -4.08 28.34
N THR A 302 3.39 -4.44 27.22
CA THR A 302 4.85 -4.50 27.03
C THR A 302 5.38 -3.36 26.15
N VAL A 303 4.51 -2.56 25.55
CA VAL A 303 4.81 -1.50 24.59
C VAL A 303 5.07 -0.21 25.36
N SER A 304 6.34 0.09 25.59
CA SER A 304 6.77 1.31 26.29
C SER A 304 7.44 2.31 25.35
N ARG A 305 8.28 1.85 24.42
CA ARG A 305 9.04 2.73 23.54
C ARG A 305 8.73 2.43 22.08
N ILE A 306 8.21 3.44 21.38
CA ILE A 306 7.81 3.31 19.97
C ILE A 306 8.65 4.27 19.12
N ILE A 307 9.33 3.71 18.13
CA ILE A 307 10.22 4.42 17.21
C ILE A 307 9.75 4.16 15.78
N ASN A 308 9.50 5.23 15.04
CA ASN A 308 9.34 5.15 13.59
C ASN A 308 10.68 5.44 12.91
N PHE A 309 10.95 4.79 11.78
CA PHE A 309 12.10 5.06 10.94
C PHE A 309 11.64 5.84 9.70
N GLU A 310 12.01 7.12 9.64
CA GLU A 310 11.62 8.04 8.58
C GLU A 310 12.77 8.17 7.58
N PHE A 311 12.48 8.04 6.29
CA PHE A 311 13.52 8.18 5.25
C PHE A 311 13.92 9.64 5.10
N ASP A 312 15.19 9.93 5.34
CA ASP A 312 15.78 11.25 5.13
C ASP A 312 16.36 11.31 3.72
N ASN A 313 15.78 12.14 2.86
CA ASN A 313 16.20 12.28 1.46
C ASN A 313 17.60 12.90 1.31
N GLN A 314 18.06 13.70 2.28
CA GLN A 314 19.38 14.32 2.25
C GLN A 314 20.46 13.32 2.67
N LEU A 315 20.18 12.50 3.68
CA LEU A 315 21.09 11.48 4.17
C LEU A 315 21.00 10.17 3.37
N GLY A 316 19.92 9.96 2.61
CA GLY A 316 19.67 8.75 1.83
C GLY A 316 19.41 7.50 2.69
N VAL A 317 19.07 7.68 3.96
CA VAL A 317 18.89 6.59 4.94
C VAL A 317 17.64 6.79 5.79
N SER A 318 17.14 5.71 6.41
CA SER A 318 16.03 5.82 7.37
C SER A 318 16.57 6.15 8.76
N VAL A 319 16.08 7.25 9.34
CA VAL A 319 16.52 7.78 10.64
C VAL A 319 15.48 7.42 11.70
N PRO A 320 15.89 6.91 12.88
CA PRO A 320 14.97 6.62 13.97
C PRO A 320 14.43 7.91 14.58
N LYS A 321 13.12 7.95 14.76
CA LYS A 321 12.38 9.04 15.41
C LYS A 321 11.52 8.49 16.52
N LEU A 322 11.83 8.89 17.74
CA LEU A 322 11.05 8.54 18.92
C LEU A 322 9.66 9.17 18.81
N LYS A 323 8.62 8.35 18.88
CA LYS A 323 7.21 8.80 18.83
C LYS A 323 6.55 8.76 20.20
N VAL A 324 6.85 7.71 20.96
CA VAL A 324 6.30 7.50 22.29
C VAL A 324 7.40 6.96 23.21
N GLU A 325 7.53 7.59 24.37
CA GLU A 325 8.25 7.08 25.53
C GLU A 325 7.22 6.97 26.67
N GLY A 326 6.59 5.81 26.72
CA GLY A 326 5.41 5.50 27.48
C GLY A 326 5.69 5.04 28.90
N LYS A 327 4.91 5.52 29.86
CA LYS A 327 5.04 5.10 31.27
C LYS A 327 4.49 3.70 31.51
N ASN A 328 3.63 3.20 30.63
CA ASN A 328 3.02 1.87 30.70
C ASN A 328 2.24 1.64 32.01
N THR A 329 1.46 2.65 32.42
CA THR A 329 0.74 2.65 33.70
C THR A 329 -0.76 2.39 33.56
N GLY A 330 -1.27 2.27 32.32
CA GLY A 330 -2.70 2.18 32.03
C GLY A 330 -3.28 3.51 31.55
N ILE A 331 -4.43 3.41 30.89
CA ILE A 331 -5.14 4.55 30.33
C ILE A 331 -5.68 5.43 31.46
N GLN A 332 -5.53 6.74 31.28
CA GLN A 332 -6.00 7.77 32.19
C GLN A 332 -6.81 8.79 31.39
N HIS A 333 -8.08 8.95 31.77
CA HIS A 333 -9.00 9.93 31.19
C HIS A 333 -8.95 11.29 31.88
N SER A 334 -8.14 11.46 32.92
CA SER A 334 -8.07 12.74 33.63
C SER A 334 -6.69 13.01 34.17
N PHE A 335 -6.24 14.25 34.01
CA PHE A 335 -4.95 14.71 34.51
C PHE A 335 -4.96 16.21 34.76
N THR A 336 -4.00 16.68 35.55
CA THR A 336 -3.88 18.08 35.95
C THR A 336 -2.58 18.66 35.41
N LEU A 337 -2.64 19.88 34.87
CA LEU A 337 -1.47 20.69 34.56
C LEU A 337 -1.46 21.96 35.41
N THR A 338 -0.30 22.28 35.97
CA THR A 338 -0.02 23.51 36.71
C THR A 338 1.14 24.29 36.11
N GLU A 339 1.73 23.79 35.02
CA GLU A 339 2.90 24.36 34.34
C GLU A 339 2.64 24.70 32.87
N ASP A 340 3.20 25.83 32.43
CA ASP A 340 3.36 26.27 31.04
C ASP A 340 4.66 25.68 30.47
N ALA A 341 4.52 24.72 29.56
CA ALA A 341 5.63 24.04 28.92
C ALA A 341 6.52 24.98 28.09
N PHE A 342 6.05 26.15 27.66
CA PHE A 342 6.84 27.13 26.88
C PHE A 342 7.47 28.24 27.73
N SER A 343 7.20 28.27 29.04
CA SER A 343 7.83 29.26 29.91
C SER A 343 9.32 28.96 30.10
N ALA A 344 10.15 29.99 29.92
CA ALA A 344 11.60 29.91 30.17
C ALA A 344 11.98 30.20 31.63
N GLY A 345 11.06 30.78 32.41
CA GLY A 345 11.29 31.20 33.79
C GLY A 345 10.40 30.43 34.77
N ASP A 346 9.55 31.15 35.49
CA ASP A 346 8.52 30.52 36.32
C ASP A 346 7.55 29.75 35.43
N LYS A 347 7.51 28.43 35.62
CA LYS A 347 6.66 27.55 34.83
C LYS A 347 5.22 27.59 35.26
N ARG A 348 4.87 28.14 36.43
CA ARG A 348 3.48 28.13 36.90
C ARG A 348 2.56 28.78 35.88
N LEU A 349 1.38 28.19 35.69
CA LEU A 349 0.33 28.81 34.89
C LEU A 349 0.00 30.20 35.45
N VAL A 350 -0.36 31.11 34.55
CA VAL A 350 -0.69 32.50 34.86
C VAL A 350 -2.16 32.72 34.55
N ASN A 351 -2.91 33.21 35.53
CA ASN A 351 -4.32 33.49 35.31
C ASN A 351 -4.54 34.54 34.22
N HIS A 352 -5.64 34.41 33.49
CA HIS A 352 -6.03 35.27 32.37
C HIS A 352 -5.06 35.24 31.17
N LYS A 353 -4.10 34.30 31.14
CA LYS A 353 -3.33 33.97 29.95
C LYS A 353 -4.01 32.81 29.22
N THR A 354 -4.15 32.93 27.90
CA THR A 354 -4.67 31.84 27.07
C THR A 354 -3.58 30.83 26.74
N TYR A 355 -3.90 29.56 26.93
CA TYR A 355 -3.08 28.40 26.60
C TYR A 355 -3.83 27.55 25.57
N TYR A 356 -3.10 26.88 24.68
CA TYR A 356 -3.67 26.09 23.61
C TYR A 356 -3.21 24.64 23.73
N TYR A 357 -4.13 23.70 23.55
CA TYR A 357 -3.89 22.27 23.70
C TYR A 357 -4.51 21.47 22.56
N ILE A 358 -3.88 20.35 22.25
CA ILE A 358 -4.40 19.35 21.33
C ILE A 358 -4.20 17.96 21.92
N ALA A 359 -5.18 17.08 21.76
CA ALA A 359 -5.07 15.69 22.11
C ALA A 359 -5.11 14.82 20.85
N ILE A 360 -4.29 13.77 20.85
CA ILE A 360 -4.33 12.72 19.84
C ILE A 360 -4.38 11.37 20.54
N ALA A 361 -4.96 10.41 19.84
CA ALA A 361 -4.80 8.99 20.12
C ALA A 361 -3.74 8.41 19.18
N TYR A 362 -3.18 7.25 19.52
CA TYR A 362 -2.32 6.51 18.61
C TYR A 362 -2.57 5.02 18.68
N GLY A 363 -2.41 4.38 17.51
CA GLY A 363 -2.40 2.94 17.37
C GLY A 363 -0.97 2.40 17.29
N TYR A 364 -0.84 1.12 17.59
CA TYR A 364 0.41 0.37 17.52
C TYR A 364 0.23 -0.94 16.76
N ASN A 365 1.20 -1.26 15.92
CA ASN A 365 1.43 -2.59 15.36
C ASN A 365 2.94 -2.75 15.16
N ASN A 366 3.50 -3.91 15.50
CA ASN A 366 4.91 -4.19 15.23
C ASN A 366 5.08 -5.67 14.90
N TYR A 367 4.36 -6.12 13.88
CA TYR A 367 4.35 -7.54 13.50
C TYR A 367 5.74 -8.07 13.18
N LYS A 368 6.52 -7.28 12.44
CA LYS A 368 7.90 -7.61 12.09
C LYS A 368 8.78 -6.43 12.45
N ALA A 369 9.60 -6.58 13.49
CA ALA A 369 10.49 -5.52 13.92
C ALA A 369 11.51 -5.16 12.84
N TYR A 370 11.61 -3.87 12.52
CA TYR A 370 12.67 -3.35 11.67
C TYR A 370 13.93 -3.09 12.50
N ASN A 371 15.08 -3.61 12.04
CA ASN A 371 16.38 -3.28 12.60
C ASN A 371 17.36 -2.96 11.46
N PRO A 372 17.85 -1.71 11.35
CA PRO A 372 18.79 -1.33 10.29
C PRO A 372 20.18 -1.97 10.42
N GLU A 373 20.53 -2.50 11.59
CA GLU A 373 21.83 -3.13 11.86
C GLU A 373 21.83 -4.64 11.59
N ASP A 374 20.65 -5.26 11.44
CA ASP A 374 20.49 -6.68 11.18
C ASP A 374 20.00 -6.91 9.74
N PRO A 375 20.83 -7.51 8.87
CA PRO A 375 20.45 -7.84 7.49
C PRO A 375 19.16 -8.64 7.34
N ASN A 376 18.79 -9.45 8.35
CA ASN A 376 17.57 -10.27 8.32
C ASN A 376 16.30 -9.52 8.75
N SER A 377 16.45 -8.30 9.25
CA SER A 377 15.38 -7.46 9.80
C SER A 377 15.14 -6.18 8.98
N LEU A 378 15.76 -6.08 7.79
CA LEU A 378 15.64 -4.92 6.90
C LEU A 378 14.27 -4.80 6.24
N ASP A 379 13.51 -5.88 6.17
CA ASP A 379 12.15 -5.95 5.64
C ASP A 379 11.07 -5.80 6.73
N GLY A 380 11.47 -5.48 7.96
CA GLY A 380 10.54 -5.17 9.04
C GLY A 380 9.77 -3.86 8.83
N GLN A 381 8.76 -3.66 9.69
CA GLN A 381 7.89 -2.52 9.73
C GLN A 381 8.62 -1.28 10.25
N LYS A 382 8.71 -0.27 9.40
CA LYS A 382 9.39 1.00 9.72
C LYS A 382 8.51 1.98 10.50
N LYS A 383 7.19 1.78 10.52
CA LYS A 383 6.23 2.71 11.15
C LYS A 383 5.29 1.99 12.12
N PRO A 384 5.78 1.51 13.27
CA PRO A 384 4.93 0.86 14.26
C PRO A 384 3.99 1.81 15.02
N TYR A 385 4.23 3.13 14.97
CA TYR A 385 3.34 4.15 15.53
C TYR A 385 2.46 4.78 14.45
N LEU A 386 1.15 4.81 14.70
CA LEU A 386 0.16 5.45 13.83
C LEU A 386 -0.70 6.46 14.61
N PRO A 387 -0.50 7.78 14.45
CA PRO A 387 -1.24 8.81 15.18
C PRO A 387 -2.60 9.12 14.56
N SER A 388 -3.47 9.77 15.34
CA SER A 388 -4.65 10.47 14.82
C SER A 388 -4.28 11.44 13.69
N ARG A 389 -5.07 11.42 12.62
CA ARG A 389 -5.00 12.41 11.53
C ARG A 389 -6.24 13.28 11.43
N SER A 390 -7.32 12.87 12.09
CA SER A 390 -8.63 13.51 12.08
C SER A 390 -9.32 13.32 13.43
N GLY A 391 -10.19 14.26 13.76
CA GLY A 391 -11.24 14.07 14.76
C GLY A 391 -12.45 13.36 14.14
N VAL A 392 -13.51 13.25 14.94
CA VAL A 392 -14.72 12.50 14.57
C VAL A 392 -15.56 13.22 13.50
N SER A 393 -15.54 14.55 13.52
CA SER A 393 -16.30 15.42 12.61
C SER A 393 -15.43 16.21 11.64
N GLY A 394 -14.12 15.94 11.57
CA GLY A 394 -13.21 16.63 10.65
C GLY A 394 -11.78 16.77 11.18
N ALA A 395 -11.25 18.00 11.14
CA ALA A 395 -9.92 18.30 11.67
C ALA A 395 -9.85 18.03 13.18
N ILE A 396 -8.63 17.74 13.68
CA ILE A 396 -8.42 17.58 15.13
C ILE A 396 -8.64 18.93 15.81
N ALA A 397 -9.47 18.94 16.85
CA ALA A 397 -9.82 20.14 17.58
C ALA A 397 -8.62 20.71 18.36
N THR A 398 -8.53 22.04 18.40
CA THR A 398 -7.60 22.77 19.28
C THR A 398 -8.42 23.43 20.38
N TYR A 399 -7.97 23.27 21.62
CA TYR A 399 -8.67 23.72 22.81
C TYR A 399 -7.92 24.89 23.43
N ALA A 400 -8.61 26.01 23.62
CA ALA A 400 -8.10 27.15 24.38
C ALA A 400 -8.51 27.00 25.86
N ALA A 401 -7.59 27.32 26.77
CA ALA A 401 -7.82 27.31 28.21
C ALA A 401 -7.24 28.57 28.86
N ILE A 402 -7.98 29.16 29.80
CA ILE A 402 -7.63 30.40 30.49
C ILE A 402 -7.81 30.19 32.00
N PRO A 403 -6.76 29.78 32.75
CA PRO A 403 -6.87 29.63 34.20
C PRO A 403 -7.30 30.94 34.86
N HIS A 404 -8.14 30.88 35.88
CA HIS A 404 -8.70 32.05 36.55
C HIS A 404 -9.15 31.72 37.97
N ILE A 405 -9.22 32.75 38.82
CA ILE A 405 -9.81 32.63 40.16
C ILE A 405 -11.32 32.59 39.97
N THR A 406 -11.97 31.56 40.50
CA THR A 406 -13.41 31.33 40.43
C THR A 406 -14.24 32.39 41.15
#